data_AF-A9GCR6-F1
#
_entry.id   AF-A9GCR6-F1
#
_cell.length_a   1.000
_cell.length_b   1.000
_cell.length_c   1.000
_cell.angle_alpha   90.00
_cell.angle_beta   90.00
_cell.angle_gamma   90.00
#
_symmetry.space_group_name_H-M   'P 1'
#
loop_
_entity.id
_entity.type
_entity.pdbx_description
1 polymer ?
#
loop_
_entity_poly.entity_id
_entity_poly.type
_entity_poly.pdbx_seq_one_letter_code
_entity_poly.pdbx_strand_id
1 'polypeptide(L)'
;MSGERKVLEPEVEHKLAAAWPSEEDRAAARAELSRYGVESYERETERVRLAIIKLSGGALGELRRMTDAAKGDYRDVLMWAESPEEAKALWAMNPNLTDEQRLELKAIRRRDRAQMDAWLRKSQE
;
A
#
# COMPACT_ATOMS: atom_id res chain seq x y z
N MET A 1 22.14 11.65 -19.23
CA MET A 1 21.36 11.92 -18.01
C MET A 1 21.53 10.74 -17.09
N SER A 2 22.46 10.83 -16.15
CA SER A 2 22.76 9.74 -15.20
C SER A 2 21.53 9.55 -14.32
N GLY A 3 20.80 8.46 -14.52
CA GLY A 3 19.68 8.09 -13.66
C GLY A 3 20.26 7.66 -12.32
N GLU A 4 20.34 8.61 -11.38
CA GLU A 4 20.58 8.28 -9.99
C GLU A 4 19.54 7.23 -9.59
N ARG A 5 20.00 6.00 -9.33
CA ARG A 5 19.16 4.98 -8.70
C ARG A 5 18.73 5.57 -7.36
N LYS A 6 17.50 6.09 -7.29
CA LYS A 6 16.93 6.51 -6.01
C LYS A 6 16.92 5.26 -5.12
N VAL A 7 17.68 5.34 -4.03
CA VAL A 7 17.67 4.32 -2.99
C VAL A 7 16.28 4.35 -2.37
N LEU A 8 15.56 3.24 -2.39
CA LEU A 8 14.28 3.16 -1.69
C LEU A 8 14.54 3.06 -0.19
N GLU A 9 13.53 3.45 0.58
CA GLU A 9 13.56 3.37 2.04
C GLU A 9 13.80 1.92 2.49
N PRO A 10 14.57 1.66 3.58
CA PRO A 10 14.98 0.31 3.96
C PRO A 10 13.84 -0.69 4.12
N GLU A 11 12.71 -0.26 4.70
CA GLU A 11 11.53 -1.11 4.86
C GLU A 11 10.87 -1.45 3.52
N VAL A 12 10.87 -0.50 2.58
CA VAL A 12 10.37 -0.71 1.21
C VAL A 12 11.22 -1.73 0.49
N GLU A 13 12.55 -1.62 0.57
CA GLU A 13 13.47 -2.58 -0.04
C GLU A 13 13.27 -3.99 0.52
N HIS A 14 13.09 -4.09 1.83
CA HIS A 14 12.87 -5.35 2.51
C HIS A 14 11.58 -6.04 2.06
N LYS A 15 10.46 -5.29 2.03
CA LYS A 15 9.17 -5.80 1.52
C LYS A 15 9.24 -6.18 0.05
N LEU A 16 9.96 -5.39 -0.75
CA LEU A 16 10.16 -5.64 -2.17
C LEU A 16 10.98 -6.92 -2.39
N ALA A 17 12.03 -7.16 -1.60
CA ALA A 17 12.79 -8.40 -1.65
C ALA A 17 11.98 -9.63 -1.25
N ALA A 18 11.13 -9.51 -0.23
CA ALA A 18 10.24 -10.59 0.19
C ALA A 18 9.15 -10.93 -0.85
N ALA A 19 8.60 -9.91 -1.53
CA ALA A 19 7.54 -10.09 -2.53
C ALA A 19 8.06 -10.54 -3.91
N TRP A 20 9.30 -10.19 -4.28
CA TRP A 20 9.95 -10.63 -5.51
C TRP A 20 11.34 -11.26 -5.22
N PRO A 21 11.41 -12.58 -4.99
CA PRO A 21 12.67 -13.26 -4.72
C PRO A 21 13.63 -13.30 -5.92
N SER A 22 13.08 -13.37 -7.15
CA SER A 22 13.85 -13.29 -8.40
C SER A 22 14.52 -11.91 -8.53
N GLU A 23 15.82 -11.88 -8.82
CA GLU A 23 16.55 -10.62 -8.99
C GLU A 23 16.03 -9.79 -10.16
N GLU A 24 15.68 -10.45 -11.27
CA GLU A 24 15.13 -9.81 -12.46
C GLU A 24 13.77 -9.15 -12.15
N ASP A 25 12.84 -9.92 -11.57
CA ASP A 25 11.52 -9.40 -11.22
C ASP A 25 11.62 -8.30 -10.14
N ARG A 26 12.55 -8.45 -9.20
CA ARG A 26 12.80 -7.44 -8.16
C ARG A 26 13.34 -6.14 -8.74
N ALA A 27 14.24 -6.22 -9.72
CA ALA A 27 14.74 -5.05 -10.42
C ALA A 27 13.62 -4.34 -11.19
N ALA A 28 12.75 -5.10 -11.87
CA ALA A 28 11.58 -4.57 -12.55
C ALA A 28 10.59 -3.92 -11.56
N ALA A 29 10.31 -4.60 -10.43
CA ALA A 29 9.43 -4.09 -9.39
C ALA A 29 9.97 -2.79 -8.78
N ARG A 30 11.28 -2.73 -8.51
CA ARG A 30 11.94 -1.53 -8.00
C ARG A 30 11.82 -0.36 -8.97
N ALA A 31 12.07 -0.60 -10.25
CA ALA A 31 11.96 0.43 -11.29
C ALA A 31 10.54 0.98 -11.37
N GLU A 32 9.54 0.10 -11.32
CA GLU A 32 8.13 0.49 -11.33
C GLU A 32 7.74 1.29 -10.08
N LEU A 33 8.12 0.82 -8.88
CA LEU A 33 7.81 1.49 -7.61
C LEU A 33 8.48 2.87 -7.48
N SER A 34 9.63 3.06 -8.13
CA SER A 34 10.35 4.34 -8.15
C SER A 34 9.64 5.43 -8.96
N ARG A 35 8.59 5.10 -9.72
CA ARG A 35 7.76 6.05 -10.46
C ARG A 35 6.84 6.89 -9.56
N TYR A 36 6.63 6.48 -8.31
CA TYR A 36 5.88 7.23 -7.30
C TYR A 36 6.81 7.96 -6.33
N GLY A 37 6.46 9.19 -5.95
CA GLY A 37 7.30 10.11 -5.16
C GLY A 37 8.28 10.91 -6.02
N VAL A 38 7.95 11.14 -7.30
CA VAL A 38 8.71 11.97 -8.24
C VAL A 38 8.11 13.38 -8.28
N GLU A 39 6.78 13.46 -8.34
CA GLU A 39 6.08 14.73 -8.45
C GLU A 39 5.84 15.37 -7.07
N SER A 40 5.84 16.69 -6.99
CA SER A 40 5.70 17.42 -5.71
C SER A 40 4.37 17.18 -4.97
N TYR A 41 3.34 16.71 -5.69
CA TYR A 41 2.04 16.36 -5.14
C TYR A 41 1.94 14.89 -4.71
N GLU A 42 2.91 14.05 -5.09
CA GLU A 42 2.99 12.65 -4.65
C GLU A 42 3.57 12.61 -3.24
N ARG A 43 2.68 12.59 -2.25
CA ARG A 43 3.02 12.63 -0.83
C ARG A 43 3.10 11.23 -0.24
N GLU A 44 3.61 11.17 0.99
CA GLU A 44 3.63 9.95 1.80
C GLU A 44 4.36 8.80 1.10
N THR A 45 5.45 9.13 0.38
CA THR A 45 6.16 8.25 -0.55
C THR A 45 6.40 6.85 0.00
N GLU A 46 7.02 6.73 1.17
CA GLU A 46 7.30 5.42 1.79
C GLU A 46 6.01 4.65 2.09
N ARG A 47 5.03 5.28 2.74
CA ARG A 47 3.74 4.68 3.12
C ARG A 47 2.97 4.18 1.90
N VAL A 48 2.93 4.98 0.83
CA VAL A 48 2.26 4.62 -0.42
C VAL A 48 3.01 3.52 -1.15
N ARG A 49 4.35 3.54 -1.17
CA ARG A 49 5.14 2.45 -1.77
C ARG A 49 4.90 1.12 -1.06
N LEU A 50 4.81 1.11 0.27
CA LEU A 50 4.45 -0.07 1.05
C LEU A 50 3.02 -0.55 0.73
N ALA A 51 2.07 0.37 0.60
CA ALA A 51 0.69 0.06 0.20
C ALA A 51 0.63 -0.59 -1.19
N ILE A 52 1.38 -0.05 -2.16
CA ILE A 52 1.50 -0.59 -3.53
C ILE A 52 2.06 -2.03 -3.47
N ILE A 53 3.15 -2.26 -2.72
CA ILE A 53 3.73 -3.61 -2.57
C ILE A 53 2.70 -4.57 -1.98
N LYS A 54 2.05 -4.19 -0.87
CA LYS A 54 1.04 -5.02 -0.20
C LYS A 54 -0.10 -5.41 -1.15
N LEU A 55 -0.66 -4.43 -1.87
CA LEU A 55 -1.79 -4.64 -2.78
C LEU A 55 -1.40 -5.43 -4.04
N SER A 56 -0.13 -5.36 -4.45
CA SER A 56 0.36 -6.12 -5.61
C SER A 56 0.38 -7.63 -5.40
N GLY A 57 0.48 -8.09 -4.15
CA GLY A 57 0.62 -9.52 -3.82
C GLY A 57 1.82 -10.21 -4.49
N GLY A 58 2.87 -9.47 -4.89
CA GLY A 58 4.02 -10.02 -5.62
C GLY A 58 3.81 -10.16 -7.13
N ALA A 59 2.72 -9.61 -7.69
CA ALA A 59 2.49 -9.62 -9.13
C ALA A 59 2.91 -8.28 -9.77
N LEU A 60 3.81 -8.31 -10.76
CA LEU A 60 4.28 -7.09 -11.46
C LEU A 60 3.16 -6.32 -12.16
N GLY A 61 2.15 -7.03 -12.70
CA GLY A 61 0.98 -6.39 -13.31
C GLY A 61 0.16 -5.59 -12.30
N GLU A 62 -0.06 -6.15 -11.12
CA GLU A 62 -0.78 -5.45 -10.04
C GLU A 62 0.05 -4.33 -9.43
N LEU A 63 1.36 -4.51 -9.30
CA LEU A 63 2.28 -3.45 -8.89
C LEU A 63 2.12 -2.22 -9.80
N ARG A 64 2.17 -2.43 -11.13
CA ARG A 64 1.99 -1.36 -12.11
C ARG A 64 0.61 -0.71 -11.98
N ARG A 65 -0.46 -1.51 -11.85
CA ARG A 65 -1.83 -1.01 -11.67
C ARG A 65 -1.95 -0.13 -10.43
N MET A 66 -1.34 -0.53 -9.32
CA MET A 66 -1.37 0.23 -8.06
C MET A 66 -0.48 1.47 -8.09
N THR A 67 0.67 1.43 -8.76
CA THR A 67 1.47 2.62 -9.02
C THR A 67 0.69 3.65 -9.82
N ASP A 68 0.04 3.23 -10.91
CA ASP A 68 -0.75 4.14 -11.75
C ASP A 68 -1.96 4.72 -10.98
N ALA A 69 -2.63 3.91 -10.15
CA ALA A 69 -3.68 4.39 -9.26
C ALA A 69 -3.16 5.44 -8.25
N ALA A 70 -2.01 5.19 -7.62
CA ALA A 70 -1.43 6.09 -6.64
C ALA A 70 -1.06 7.46 -7.23
N LYS A 71 -0.57 7.47 -8.48
CA LYS A 71 -0.27 8.72 -9.20
C LYS A 71 -1.53 9.55 -9.50
N GLY A 72 -2.71 8.91 -9.59
CA GLY A 72 -4.00 9.58 -9.75
C GLY A 72 -4.56 10.10 -8.42
N ASP A 73 -4.73 9.20 -7.43
CA ASP A 73 -5.04 9.56 -6.05
C ASP A 73 -4.46 8.52 -5.08
N TYR A 74 -3.39 8.90 -4.40
CA TYR A 74 -2.69 8.01 -3.48
C TYR A 74 -3.54 7.66 -2.24
N ARG A 75 -4.55 8.47 -1.90
CA ARG A 75 -5.39 8.24 -0.71
C ARG A 75 -6.28 7.02 -0.89
N ASP A 76 -6.71 6.73 -2.12
CA ASP A 76 -7.45 5.52 -2.44
C ASP A 76 -6.58 4.28 -2.25
N VAL A 77 -5.33 4.33 -2.71
CA VAL A 77 -4.37 3.24 -2.53
C VAL A 77 -4.07 2.99 -1.05
N LEU A 78 -3.91 4.06 -0.26
CA LEU A 78 -3.78 3.93 1.20
C LEU A 78 -5.03 3.33 1.83
N MET A 79 -6.23 3.77 1.44
CA MET A 79 -7.49 3.25 1.96
C MET A 79 -7.67 1.76 1.63
N TRP A 80 -7.37 1.34 0.39
CA TRP A 80 -7.44 -0.08 -0.01
C TRP A 80 -6.44 -0.95 0.73
N ALA A 81 -5.24 -0.42 0.98
CA ALA A 81 -4.20 -1.17 1.68
C ALA A 81 -4.46 -1.23 3.19
N GLU A 82 -4.79 -0.12 3.83
CA GLU A 82 -4.81 0.01 5.29
C GLU A 82 -6.20 -0.15 5.91
N SER A 83 -7.26 -0.03 5.11
CA SER A 83 -8.63 -0.13 5.58
C SER A 83 -9.52 -0.95 4.61
N PRO A 84 -9.11 -2.16 4.19
CA PRO A 84 -9.81 -2.94 3.18
C PRO A 84 -11.21 -3.42 3.59
N GLU A 85 -11.45 -3.70 4.88
CA GLU A 85 -12.78 -4.04 5.36
C GLU A 85 -13.67 -2.79 5.41
N GLU A 86 -13.15 -1.66 5.94
CA GLU A 86 -13.87 -0.39 5.95
C GLU A 86 -14.22 0.10 4.54
N ALA A 87 -13.30 -0.04 3.58
CA ALA A 87 -13.52 0.29 2.17
C ALA A 87 -14.71 -0.45 1.55
N LYS A 88 -15.00 -1.67 2.01
CA LYS A 88 -16.13 -2.51 1.56
C LYS A 88 -17.41 -2.23 2.35
N ALA A 89 -17.29 -1.65 3.54
CA ALA A 89 -18.42 -1.31 4.40
C ALA A 89 -19.14 -0.05 3.88
N LEU A 90 -19.80 -0.12 2.73
CA LEU A 90 -20.50 1.02 2.12
C LEU A 90 -21.54 1.68 3.06
N TRP A 91 -22.10 0.90 3.99
CA TRP A 91 -23.00 1.42 5.03
C TRP A 91 -22.31 2.43 5.96
N ALA A 92 -20.99 2.37 6.12
CA ALA A 92 -20.22 3.30 6.96
C ALA A 92 -20.18 4.73 6.39
N MET A 93 -20.53 4.91 5.11
CA MET A 93 -20.69 6.24 4.50
C MET A 93 -21.98 6.95 4.94
N ASN A 94 -22.91 6.24 5.58
CA ASN A 94 -24.15 6.83 6.08
C ASN A 94 -23.86 7.74 7.29
N PRO A 95 -24.25 9.03 7.27
CA PRO A 95 -24.03 9.93 8.41
C PRO A 95 -24.82 9.51 9.67
N ASN A 96 -25.91 8.76 9.52
CA ASN A 96 -26.84 8.41 10.57
C ASN A 96 -26.66 6.96 11.05
N LEU A 97 -25.43 6.59 11.43
CA LEU A 97 -25.15 5.25 11.99
C LEU A 97 -25.83 5.06 13.35
N THR A 98 -26.40 3.86 13.54
CA THR A 98 -26.84 3.38 14.85
C THR A 98 -25.64 3.15 15.78
N ASP A 99 -25.87 3.06 17.09
CA ASP A 99 -24.80 2.77 18.04
C ASP A 99 -24.13 1.41 17.77
N GLU A 100 -24.91 0.40 17.39
CA GLU A 100 -24.40 -0.92 16.98
C GLU A 100 -23.48 -0.80 15.75
N GLN A 101 -23.89 -0.06 14.72
CA GLN A 101 -23.06 0.18 13.53
C GLN A 101 -21.79 0.97 13.86
N ARG A 102 -21.84 1.92 14.81
CA ARG A 102 -20.64 2.64 15.28
C ARG A 102 -19.68 1.71 16.02
N LEU A 103 -20.19 0.76 16.80
CA LEU A 103 -19.38 -0.25 17.47
C LEU A 103 -18.73 -1.20 16.45
N GLU A 104 -19.48 -1.63 15.45
CA GLU A 104 -18.95 -2.48 14.38
C GLU A 104 -17.90 -1.76 13.54
N LEU A 105 -18.12 -0.49 13.16
CA LEU A 105 -17.12 0.28 12.43
C LEU A 105 -15.81 0.43 13.23
N LYS A 106 -15.90 0.61 14.55
CA LYS A 106 -14.71 0.59 15.42
C LYS A 106 -14.03 -0.78 15.43
N ALA A 107 -14.79 -1.87 15.36
CA ALA A 107 -14.24 -3.22 15.29
C ALA A 107 -13.54 -3.49 13.95
N ILE A 108 -14.15 -3.08 12.83
CA ILE A 108 -13.55 -3.11 11.50
C ILE A 108 -12.21 -2.37 11.48
N ARG A 109 -12.18 -1.11 11.94
CA ARG A 109 -10.95 -0.31 12.01
C ARG A 109 -9.85 -0.95 12.85
N ARG A 110 -10.20 -1.64 13.93
CA ARG A 110 -9.23 -2.39 14.74
C ARG A 110 -8.67 -3.59 13.98
N ARG A 111 -9.51 -4.33 13.25
CA ARG A 111 -9.10 -5.49 12.44
C ARG A 111 -8.21 -5.07 11.27
N ASP A 112 -8.60 -4.05 10.53
CA ASP A 112 -7.82 -3.48 9.43
C ASP A 112 -6.43 -3.03 9.89
N ARG A 113 -6.36 -2.30 11.03
CA ARG A 113 -5.08 -1.92 11.64
C ARG A 113 -4.24 -3.13 12.03
N ALA A 114 -4.83 -4.11 12.71
CA ALA A 114 -4.11 -5.32 13.13
C ALA A 114 -3.57 -6.10 11.92
N GLN A 115 -4.31 -6.15 10.81
CA GLN A 115 -3.90 -6.79 9.58
C GLN A 115 -2.73 -6.06 8.90
N MET A 116 -2.75 -4.73 8.87
CA MET A 116 -1.63 -3.94 8.37
C MET A 116 -0.38 -4.11 9.25
N ASP A 117 -0.53 -4.01 10.57
CA ASP A 117 0.57 -4.21 11.52
C ASP A 117 1.19 -5.61 11.41
N ALA A 118 0.34 -6.64 11.27
CA ALA A 118 0.81 -8.01 11.07
C ALA A 118 1.55 -8.17 9.74
N TRP A 119 1.04 -7.58 8.66
CA TRP A 119 1.72 -7.60 7.36
C TRP A 119 3.07 -6.91 7.42
N LEU A 120 3.17 -5.77 8.11
CA LEU A 120 4.43 -5.04 8.32
C LEU A 120 5.44 -5.88 9.12
N ARG A 121 5.01 -6.64 10.14
CA ARG A 121 5.90 -7.52 10.91
C ARG A 121 6.37 -8.78 10.17
N LYS A 122 5.51 -9.39 9.35
CA LYS A 122 5.71 -10.74 8.77
C LYS A 122 6.96 -10.92 7.88
N SER A 123 7.61 -9.85 7.42
CA SER A 123 8.84 -9.99 6.62
C SER A 123 10.13 -9.97 7.45
N GLN A 124 10.07 -9.63 8.74
CA GLN A 124 11.25 -9.50 9.62
C GLN A 124 11.72 -10.85 10.21
N GLU A 125 11.12 -11.97 9.77
CA GLU A 125 11.43 -13.37 10.17
C GLU A 125 11.95 -14.15 8.96
#